data_AF-A0A1W2GMN7-F1
#
_entry.id   AF-A0A1W2GMN7-F1
#
_cell.length_a   1.000
_cell.length_b   1.000
_cell.length_c   1.000
_cell.angle_alpha   90.00
_cell.angle_beta   90.00
_cell.angle_gamma   90.00
#
_symmetry.space_group_name_H-M   'P 1'
#
loop_
_entity.id
_entity.type
_entity.pdbx_description
1 polymer ?
#
loop_
_entity_poly.entity_id
_entity_poly.type
_entity_poly.pdbx_seq_one_letter_code
_entity_poly.pdbx_strand_id
1 'polypeptide(L)'
;MPTLHKSFSPASSIGLFDQRLQPHPFSNFVKRFSVLVISLVVISCQSKTVSFDSFTTEAWISDSTTCRDYRNSVIQAMEGEFDKFIGMNETELMIYLGHPEKTLLYTRGQKFFSYKLSCEDSLTRSRSLRVRFSALDYVNEVLILD
;
A
#
# COMPACT_ATOMS: atom_id res chain seq x y z
N MET A 1 -92.70 -50.87 7.70
CA MET A 1 -92.89 -50.14 6.43
C MET A 1 -93.56 -48.81 6.72
N PRO A 2 -93.24 -47.67 6.08
CA PRO A 2 -92.13 -47.30 5.18
C PRO A 2 -91.24 -46.14 5.74
N THR A 3 -89.91 -46.24 5.64
CA THR A 3 -88.94 -45.43 4.84
C THR A 3 -88.99 -43.90 4.95
N LEU A 4 -87.87 -43.25 5.35
CA LEU A 4 -87.05 -42.45 4.43
C LEU A 4 -85.71 -41.97 5.03
N HIS A 5 -84.67 -42.18 4.23
CA HIS A 5 -83.26 -41.79 4.36
C HIS A 5 -83.02 -40.31 4.68
N LYS A 6 -81.89 -40.03 5.36
CA LYS A 6 -80.89 -39.10 4.81
C LYS A 6 -79.48 -39.42 5.31
N SER A 7 -78.60 -39.52 4.32
CA SER A 7 -77.18 -39.85 4.38
C SER A 7 -76.36 -38.71 5.01
N PHE A 8 -75.43 -39.04 5.89
CA PHE A 8 -74.42 -38.11 6.43
C PHE A 8 -73.05 -38.54 5.89
N SER A 9 -72.44 -37.69 5.05
CA SER A 9 -71.03 -37.82 4.66
C SER A 9 -70.14 -37.16 5.72
N PRO A 10 -69.02 -37.77 6.14
CA PRO A 10 -67.91 -37.03 6.72
C PRO A 10 -66.88 -36.71 5.63
N ALA A 11 -66.69 -35.42 5.38
CA ALA A 11 -65.61 -34.91 4.55
C ALA A 11 -64.26 -35.15 5.23
N SER A 12 -63.39 -35.90 4.56
CA SER A 12 -61.98 -36.04 4.90
C SER A 12 -61.27 -34.71 4.60
N SER A 13 -60.71 -34.07 5.64
CA SER A 13 -59.82 -32.92 5.48
C SER A 13 -58.41 -33.33 5.86
N ILE A 14 -57.63 -33.65 4.84
CA ILE A 14 -56.17 -33.76 4.90
C ILE A 14 -55.65 -32.34 5.13
N GLY A 15 -55.19 -32.07 6.35
CA GLY A 15 -54.48 -30.84 6.69
C GLY A 15 -53.12 -30.84 5.99
N LEU A 16 -53.02 -30.04 4.93
CA LEU A 16 -51.81 -29.76 4.17
C LEU A 16 -50.92 -28.83 5.01
N PHE A 17 -49.84 -29.37 5.57
CA PHE A 17 -48.82 -28.63 6.30
C PHE A 17 -47.96 -27.85 5.29
N ASP A 18 -48.45 -26.70 4.84
CA ASP A 18 -47.72 -25.76 3.98
C ASP A 18 -46.84 -24.86 4.84
N GLN A 19 -45.59 -25.30 5.02
CA GLN A 19 -44.54 -24.56 5.70
C GLN A 19 -43.99 -23.50 4.74
N ARG A 20 -44.69 -22.36 4.61
CA ARG A 20 -44.20 -21.19 3.88
C ARG A 20 -42.88 -20.68 4.47
N LEU A 21 -41.80 -20.79 3.70
CA LEU A 21 -40.62 -19.95 3.82
C LEU A 21 -41.04 -18.46 3.67
N GLN A 22 -40.99 -17.71 4.77
CA GLN A 22 -41.10 -16.26 4.76
C GLN A 22 -39.69 -15.65 4.60
N PRO A 23 -39.44 -14.75 3.62
CA PRO A 23 -38.14 -14.09 3.48
C PRO A 23 -37.95 -13.06 4.61
N HIS A 24 -36.90 -13.23 5.41
CA HIS A 24 -36.59 -12.30 6.50
C HIS A 24 -36.06 -10.95 5.98
N PRO A 25 -36.59 -9.81 6.46
CA PRO A 25 -36.21 -8.47 6.00
C PRO A 25 -34.74 -8.09 6.28
N PHE A 26 -34.08 -8.83 7.18
CA PHE A 26 -32.66 -8.65 7.51
C PHE A 26 -31.69 -8.93 6.33
N SER A 27 -32.09 -9.75 5.35
CA SER A 27 -31.21 -10.14 4.22
C SER A 27 -30.82 -8.97 3.32
N ASN A 28 -31.75 -8.03 3.09
CA ASN A 28 -31.51 -6.89 2.19
C ASN A 28 -30.67 -5.79 2.85
N PHE A 29 -30.70 -5.68 4.18
CA PHE A 29 -29.89 -4.72 4.93
C PHE A 29 -28.40 -5.10 4.90
N VAL A 30 -28.09 -6.38 5.14
CA VAL A 30 -26.71 -6.91 5.09
C VAL A 30 -26.13 -6.83 3.68
N LYS A 31 -26.94 -7.09 2.64
CA LYS A 31 -26.52 -6.93 1.24
C LYS A 31 -26.20 -5.47 0.89
N ARG A 32 -27.03 -4.52 1.31
CA ARG A 32 -26.79 -3.08 1.07
C ARG A 32 -25.57 -2.56 1.82
N PHE A 33 -25.38 -3.02 3.06
CA PHE A 33 -24.21 -2.66 3.87
C PHE A 33 -22.92 -3.27 3.30
N SER A 34 -22.95 -4.52 2.85
CA SER A 34 -21.83 -5.20 2.21
C SER A 34 -21.38 -4.47 0.93
N VAL A 35 -22.32 -4.04 0.08
CA VAL A 35 -22.00 -3.27 -1.14
C VAL A 35 -21.34 -1.93 -0.81
N LEU A 36 -21.78 -1.23 0.25
CA LEU A 36 -21.17 0.02 0.69
C LEU A 36 -19.74 -0.18 1.21
N VAL A 37 -19.51 -1.21 2.02
CA VAL A 37 -18.18 -1.53 2.55
C VAL A 37 -17.20 -1.89 1.41
N ILE A 38 -17.65 -2.71 0.45
CA ILE A 38 -16.83 -3.08 -0.72
C ILE A 38 -16.51 -1.84 -1.56
N SER A 39 -17.45 -0.92 -1.74
CA SER A 39 -17.22 0.33 -2.49
C SER A 39 -16.23 1.27 -1.82
N LEU A 40 -16.12 1.28 -0.48
CA LEU A 40 -15.13 2.11 0.22
C LEU A 40 -13.69 1.59 0.04
N VAL A 41 -13.51 0.27 -0.01
CA VAL A 41 -12.17 -0.35 -0.12
C VAL A 41 -11.51 -0.04 -1.47
N VAL A 42 -12.28 0.16 -2.54
CA VAL A 42 -11.73 0.41 -3.88
C VAL A 42 -11.18 1.83 -4.05
N ILE A 43 -11.62 2.80 -3.25
CA ILE A 43 -11.22 4.22 -3.39
C ILE A 43 -9.85 4.48 -2.73
N SER A 44 -9.40 3.62 -1.81
CA SER A 44 -8.12 3.76 -1.11
C SER A 44 -6.88 3.41 -1.95
N CYS A 45 -7.05 2.84 -3.15
CA CYS A 45 -5.93 2.46 -4.01
C CYS A 45 -5.66 3.55 -5.07
N GLN A 46 -5.12 4.70 -4.65
CA GLN A 46 -4.52 5.66 -5.58
C GLN A 46 -3.00 5.66 -5.38
N SER A 47 -2.25 5.28 -6.41
CA SER A 47 -0.79 5.42 -6.42
C SER A 47 -0.44 6.90 -6.55
N LYS A 48 0.31 7.42 -5.57
CA LYS A 48 0.86 8.79 -5.67
C LYS A 48 2.10 8.75 -6.54
N THR A 49 2.04 9.39 -7.70
CA THR A 49 3.24 9.72 -8.47
C THR A 49 3.92 10.92 -7.81
N VAL A 50 5.10 10.70 -7.23
CA VAL A 50 5.91 11.77 -6.61
C VAL A 50 6.82 12.37 -7.69
N SER A 51 6.87 13.69 -7.77
CA SER A 51 7.77 14.43 -8.67
C SER A 51 8.82 15.22 -7.87
N PHE A 52 10.03 15.27 -8.41
CA PHE A 52 11.17 15.99 -7.86
C PHE A 52 11.60 17.08 -8.83
N ASP A 53 11.79 18.29 -8.33
CA ASP A 53 12.22 19.43 -9.12
C ASP A 53 13.75 19.62 -9.05
N SER A 54 14.39 19.09 -7.99
CA SER A 54 15.81 19.31 -7.72
C SER A 54 16.76 18.39 -8.49
N PHE A 55 16.28 17.26 -9.02
CA PHE A 55 17.12 16.31 -9.75
C PHE A 55 16.32 15.48 -10.77
N THR A 56 17.01 14.77 -11.66
CA THR A 56 16.41 13.76 -12.53
C THR A 56 16.91 12.37 -12.17
N THR A 57 15.99 11.40 -12.12
CA THR A 57 16.25 9.99 -11.83
C THR A 57 17.34 9.42 -12.73
N GLU A 58 17.27 9.70 -14.03
CA GLU A 58 18.20 9.17 -15.02
C GLU A 58 19.63 9.67 -14.79
N ALA A 59 19.77 10.98 -14.51
CA ALA A 59 21.08 11.57 -14.24
C ALA A 59 21.64 11.03 -12.92
N TRP A 60 20.83 10.97 -11.86
CA TRP A 60 21.21 10.44 -10.56
C TRP A 60 21.70 8.98 -10.63
N ILE A 61 20.96 8.13 -11.34
CA ILE A 61 21.31 6.72 -11.51
C ILE A 61 22.56 6.60 -12.39
N SER A 62 22.66 7.36 -13.49
CA SER A 62 23.83 7.29 -14.38
C SER A 62 25.14 7.73 -13.69
N ASP A 63 25.05 8.69 -12.77
CA ASP A 63 26.21 9.21 -12.05
C ASP A 63 26.83 8.18 -11.11
N SER A 64 26.05 7.20 -10.64
CA SER A 64 26.54 6.10 -9.78
C SER A 64 27.70 5.30 -10.38
N THR A 65 27.78 5.25 -11.71
CA THR A 65 28.81 4.52 -12.45
C THR A 65 29.75 5.43 -13.23
N THR A 66 29.27 6.59 -13.67
CA THR A 66 30.04 7.49 -14.54
C THR A 66 30.85 8.53 -13.79
N CYS A 67 30.58 8.76 -12.50
CA CYS A 67 31.36 9.65 -11.65
C CYS A 67 31.56 11.05 -12.24
N ARG A 68 30.47 11.73 -12.57
CA ARG A 68 30.46 13.10 -13.10
C ARG A 68 30.14 14.16 -12.03
N ASP A 69 30.15 13.76 -10.76
CA ASP A 69 29.81 14.58 -9.59
C ASP A 69 28.41 15.24 -9.67
N TYR A 70 27.50 14.67 -10.47
CA TYR A 70 26.14 15.19 -10.59
C TYR A 70 25.42 15.13 -9.25
N ARG A 71 25.53 14.01 -8.53
CA ARG A 71 24.91 13.84 -7.20
C ARG A 71 25.36 14.92 -6.21
N ASN A 72 26.66 15.22 -6.18
CA ASN A 72 27.20 16.28 -5.33
C ASN A 72 26.68 17.67 -5.73
N SER A 73 26.42 17.90 -7.02
CA SER A 73 25.92 19.19 -7.51
C SER A 73 24.45 19.46 -7.16
N VAL A 74 23.63 18.41 -7.04
CA VAL A 74 22.18 18.54 -6.80
C VAL A 74 21.77 18.27 -5.35
N ILE A 75 22.62 17.62 -4.54
CA ILE A 75 22.24 17.16 -3.20
C ILE A 75 21.70 18.27 -2.29
N GLN A 76 22.27 19.47 -2.37
CA GLN A 76 21.84 20.60 -1.53
C GLN A 76 20.45 21.12 -1.93
N ALA A 77 20.10 21.08 -3.22
CA ALA A 77 18.75 21.39 -3.68
C ALA A 77 17.77 20.23 -3.34
N MET A 78 18.24 18.99 -3.44
CA MET A 78 17.45 17.80 -3.13
C MET A 78 17.08 17.72 -1.64
N GLU A 79 17.90 18.27 -0.73
CA GLU A 79 17.62 18.31 0.70
C GLU A 79 16.27 18.98 1.02
N GLY A 80 15.89 20.01 0.28
CA GLY A 80 14.58 20.67 0.40
C GLY A 80 13.38 19.80 -0.01
N GLU A 81 13.64 18.64 -0.62
CA GLU A 81 12.63 17.68 -1.08
C GLU A 81 12.69 16.35 -0.33
N PHE A 82 13.53 16.20 0.70
CA PHE A 82 13.70 14.91 1.39
C PHE A 82 12.41 14.36 2.00
N ASP A 83 11.52 15.22 2.47
CA ASP A 83 10.20 14.83 2.98
C ASP A 83 9.36 14.08 1.95
N LYS A 84 9.60 14.29 0.64
CA LYS A 84 8.90 13.57 -0.43
C LYS A 84 9.27 12.09 -0.46
N PHE A 85 10.45 11.70 0.04
CA PHE A 85 10.85 10.29 0.14
C PHE A 85 10.23 9.58 1.36
N ILE A 86 9.79 10.33 2.37
CA ILE A 86 9.25 9.75 3.60
C ILE A 86 7.97 8.96 3.29
N GLY A 87 7.91 7.73 3.82
CA GLY A 87 6.80 6.81 3.57
C GLY A 87 6.91 6.00 2.28
N MET A 88 7.90 6.25 1.41
CA MET A 88 8.18 5.34 0.29
C MET A 88 8.69 4.00 0.81
N ASN A 89 8.33 2.91 0.14
CA ASN A 89 8.97 1.61 0.38
C ASN A 89 10.31 1.48 -0.36
N GLU A 90 11.02 0.37 -0.14
CA GLU A 90 12.32 0.11 -0.80
C GLU A 90 12.23 0.18 -2.33
N THR A 91 11.20 -0.44 -2.91
CA THR A 91 11.04 -0.53 -4.37
C THR A 91 10.75 0.84 -4.95
N GLU A 92 9.85 1.61 -4.32
CA GLU A 92 9.52 2.98 -4.72
C GLU A 92 10.75 3.88 -4.67
N LEU A 93 11.54 3.82 -3.60
CA LEU A 93 12.75 4.61 -3.48
C LEU A 93 13.76 4.26 -4.59
N MET A 94 13.94 2.98 -4.89
CA MET A 94 14.87 2.52 -5.93
C MET A 94 14.44 2.96 -7.34
N ILE A 95 13.16 3.24 -7.58
CA ILE A 95 12.72 3.84 -8.85
C ILE A 95 13.34 5.22 -9.04
N TYR A 96 13.52 6.01 -7.97
CA TYR A 96 14.05 7.37 -8.05
C TYR A 96 15.58 7.45 -7.86
N LEU A 97 16.12 6.71 -6.90
CA LEU A 97 17.53 6.81 -6.51
C LEU A 97 18.40 5.68 -7.08
N GLY A 98 17.78 4.66 -7.67
CA GLY A 98 18.46 3.45 -8.10
C GLY A 98 18.92 2.58 -6.92
N HIS A 99 19.79 1.61 -7.24
CA HIS A 99 20.35 0.71 -6.23
C HIS A 99 21.35 1.44 -5.34
N PRO A 100 21.30 1.25 -4.00
CA PRO A 100 22.26 1.83 -3.09
C PRO A 100 23.63 1.15 -3.20
N GLU A 101 24.68 1.89 -2.89
CA GLU A 101 26.04 1.39 -2.85
C GLU A 101 26.26 0.46 -1.66
N LYS A 102 25.59 0.74 -0.54
CA LYS A 102 25.62 -0.10 0.65
C LYS A 102 24.23 -0.22 1.27
N THR A 103 23.90 -1.44 1.64
CA THR A 103 22.76 -1.76 2.51
C THR A 103 23.30 -2.19 3.86
N LEU A 104 22.93 -1.46 4.92
CA LEU A 104 23.33 -1.75 6.29
C LEU A 104 22.14 -2.26 7.09
N LEU A 105 22.32 -3.39 7.77
CA LEU A 105 21.33 -3.96 8.69
C LEU A 105 21.90 -3.87 10.10
N TYR A 106 21.19 -3.18 10.99
CA TYR A 106 21.58 -3.03 12.38
C TYR A 106 20.70 -3.89 13.30
N THR A 107 21.19 -4.10 14.52
CA THR A 107 20.40 -4.73 15.58
C THR A 107 19.15 -3.88 15.87
N ARG A 108 18.02 -4.55 16.18
CA ARG A 108 16.67 -3.97 16.35
C ARG A 108 15.90 -3.65 15.05
N GLY A 109 16.21 -4.33 13.95
CA GLY A 109 15.38 -4.29 12.73
C GLY A 109 15.47 -2.97 11.96
N GLN A 110 16.61 -2.29 12.04
CA GLN A 110 16.85 -1.05 11.30
C GLN A 110 17.63 -1.36 10.02
N LYS A 111 17.15 -0.87 8.89
CA LYS A 111 17.80 -0.98 7.59
C LYS A 111 18.16 0.42 7.10
N PHE A 112 19.34 0.54 6.49
CA PHE A 112 19.80 1.78 5.88
C PHE A 112 20.29 1.52 4.48
N PHE A 113 19.90 2.40 3.56
CA PHE A 113 20.53 2.55 2.26
C PHE A 113 21.51 3.71 2.33
N SER A 114 22.65 3.55 1.66
CA SER A 114 23.70 4.56 1.58
C SER A 114 24.04 4.80 0.12
N TYR A 115 23.94 6.06 -0.30
CA TYR A 115 24.31 6.53 -1.63
C TYR A 115 25.54 7.42 -1.57
N LYS A 116 26.54 7.17 -2.41
CA LYS A 116 27.76 7.99 -2.48
C LYS A 116 27.44 9.28 -3.24
N LEU A 117 27.83 10.43 -2.70
CA LEU A 117 27.55 11.73 -3.31
C LEU A 117 28.67 12.24 -4.21
N SER A 118 29.92 11.96 -3.87
CA SER A 118 31.08 12.29 -4.69
C SER A 118 31.87 11.03 -5.00
N CYS A 119 32.53 10.99 -6.15
CA CYS A 119 33.41 9.88 -6.47
C CYS A 119 34.79 9.99 -5.82
N GLU A 120 35.15 11.12 -5.20
CA GLU A 120 36.42 11.28 -4.52
C GLU A 120 36.54 10.30 -3.33
N ASP A 121 37.40 9.28 -3.45
CA ASP A 121 37.71 8.29 -2.40
C ASP A 121 38.69 8.85 -1.34
N SER A 122 38.60 10.14 -1.04
CA SER A 122 39.38 10.72 0.04
C SER A 122 38.69 10.47 1.37
N LEU A 123 39.43 9.89 2.34
CA LEU A 123 38.94 9.66 3.71
C LEU A 123 38.48 10.95 4.42
N THR A 124 38.77 12.11 3.85
CA THR A 124 38.52 13.44 4.39
C THR A 124 37.33 14.17 3.78
N ARG A 125 36.68 13.65 2.71
CA ARG A 125 35.51 14.30 2.07
C ARG A 125 34.44 13.33 1.57
N SER A 126 34.33 12.14 2.15
CA SER A 126 33.40 11.12 1.68
C SER A 126 31.95 11.43 2.09
N ARG A 127 31.27 12.33 1.37
CA ARG A 127 29.85 12.59 1.62
C ARG A 127 28.94 11.47 1.11
N SER A 128 27.92 11.11 1.88
CA SER A 128 26.92 10.11 1.50
C SER A 128 25.50 10.49 1.93
N LEU A 129 24.52 10.18 1.09
CA LEU A 129 23.11 10.24 1.44
C LEU A 129 22.73 8.93 2.13
N ARG A 130 22.24 9.00 3.36
CA ARG A 130 21.74 7.86 4.12
C ARG A 130 20.22 7.93 4.22
N VAL A 131 19.57 6.84 3.82
CA VAL A 131 18.12 6.66 3.94
C VAL A 131 17.86 5.55 4.95
N ARG A 132 17.07 5.84 5.98
CA ARG A 132 16.68 4.88 7.02
C ARG A 132 15.28 4.37 6.77
N PHE A 133 15.12 3.06 6.87
CA PHE A 133 13.82 2.40 6.83
C PHE A 133 13.35 2.04 8.23
N SER A 134 12.05 2.14 8.43
CA SER A 134 11.35 1.57 9.58
C SER A 134 11.31 0.04 9.51
N ALA A 135 10.87 -0.60 10.59
CA ALA A 135 10.67 -2.06 10.62
C ALA A 135 9.59 -2.54 9.63
N LEU A 136 8.76 -1.65 9.09
CA LEU A 136 7.72 -1.94 8.10
C LEU A 136 8.16 -1.67 6.65
N ASP A 137 9.47 -1.46 6.42
CA ASP A 137 10.04 -1.21 5.10
C ASP A 137 9.71 0.15 4.46
N TYR A 138 9.26 1.12 5.26
CA TYR A 138 9.04 2.49 4.80
C TYR A 138 10.17 3.43 5.21
N VAL A 139 10.55 4.35 4.33
CA VAL A 139 11.50 5.42 4.61
C VAL A 139 10.99 6.28 5.77
N ASN A 140 11.79 6.40 6.81
CA ASN A 140 11.50 7.17 8.02
C ASN A 140 12.41 8.38 8.18
N GLU A 141 13.60 8.37 7.58
CA GLU A 141 14.60 9.42 7.75
C GLU A 141 15.54 9.46 6.54
N VAL A 142 15.90 10.66 6.12
CA VAL A 142 16.88 10.91 5.05
C VAL A 142 17.85 11.97 5.54
N LEU A 143 19.15 11.70 5.45
CA LEU A 143 20.18 12.57 6.00
C LEU A 143 21.48 12.48 5.20
N ILE A 144 22.23 13.58 5.16
CA ILE A 144 23.56 13.64 4.53
C ILE A 144 24.61 13.40 5.62
N LEU A 145 25.60 12.58 5.32
CA LEU A 145 26.74 12.27 6.18
C LEU A 145 28.02 12.71 5.50
N ASP A 146 28.94 13.28 6.28
CA ASP A 146 30.25 13.76 5.83
C ASP A 146 31.40 12.91 6.39
#